data_AF-A0AAP6CZL3-F1
#
_entry.id   AF-A0AAP6CZL3-F1
#
_cell.length_a   1.000
_cell.length_b   1.000
_cell.length_c   1.000
_cell.angle_alpha   90.00
_cell.angle_beta   90.00
_cell.angle_gamma   90.00
#
_symmetry.space_group_name_H-M   'P 1'
#
loop_
_entity.id
_entity.type
_entity.pdbx_description
1 polymer ?
#
loop_
_entity_poly.entity_id
_entity_poly.type
_entity_poly.pdbx_seq_one_letter_code
_entity_poly.pdbx_strand_id
1 'polypeptide(L)'
;MKKQVFTPEELEIDTEASPFVFVDYLSWTIPYSSLRHAHKSDLSSAIWAPIPKPNYRMAKTPEQKEKLIERYKQQWNVAMMERLEVFCLHVLGLRMSPWRGKGLYGYEDSCHLMTKHSNKHVGFVALGGNRGTCYFQIEGLGCKHVFEHTSAFRLHWWLDLLDCNRLSRIDLAVDDF
;
A
#
# COMPACT_ATOMS: atom_id res chain seq x y z
N MET A 1 -24.57 30.21 -1.31
CA MET A 1 -23.50 30.63 -0.38
C MET A 1 -22.19 30.65 -1.14
N LYS A 2 -21.51 31.80 -1.22
CA LYS A 2 -20.13 31.84 -1.73
C LYS A 2 -19.23 31.24 -0.64
N LYS A 3 -18.37 30.29 -1.00
CA LYS A 3 -17.36 29.76 -0.08
C LYS A 3 -16.42 30.91 0.28
N GLN A 4 -16.36 31.24 1.55
CA GLN A 4 -15.38 32.18 2.09
C GLN A 4 -14.03 31.45 2.07
N VAL A 5 -13.08 31.95 1.28
CA VAL A 5 -11.71 31.44 1.23
C VAL A 5 -10.89 32.46 2.01
N PHE A 6 -10.44 32.07 3.20
CA PHE A 6 -9.59 32.92 4.02
C PHE A 6 -8.16 32.86 3.51
N THR A 7 -7.45 33.98 3.52
CA THR A 7 -6.01 33.99 3.23
C THR A 7 -5.24 33.46 4.46
N PRO A 8 -4.02 32.91 4.28
CA PRO A 8 -3.19 32.49 5.41
C PRO A 8 -2.92 33.62 6.42
N GLU A 9 -2.83 34.87 5.97
CA GLU A 9 -2.67 36.03 6.86
C GLU A 9 -3.93 36.30 7.70
N GLU A 10 -5.12 36.10 7.13
CA GLU A 10 -6.40 36.23 7.85
C GLU A 10 -6.61 35.14 8.91
N LEU A 11 -5.87 34.03 8.82
CA LEU A 11 -5.92 32.92 9.76
C LEU A 11 -4.89 33.02 10.90
N GLU A 12 -4.05 34.06 10.90
CA GLU A 12 -2.93 34.22 11.85
C GLU A 12 -2.05 32.95 11.95
N ILE A 13 -1.97 32.18 10.86
CA ILE A 13 -1.13 30.98 10.81
C ILE A 13 0.29 31.47 10.64
N ASP A 14 1.03 31.47 11.74
CA ASP A 14 2.47 31.65 11.69
C ASP A 14 3.06 30.50 10.84
N THR A 15 3.47 30.79 9.61
CA THR A 15 4.08 29.81 8.71
C THR A 15 5.51 29.46 9.12
N GLU A 16 6.14 30.24 10.01
CA GLU A 16 7.46 29.97 10.56
C GLU A 16 7.40 29.25 11.93
N ALA A 17 6.33 29.48 12.71
CA ALA A 17 6.03 28.77 13.95
C ALA A 17 4.94 27.70 13.81
N SER A 18 4.55 27.34 12.59
CA SER A 18 3.56 26.29 12.36
C SER A 18 4.09 25.04 13.09
N PRO A 19 3.34 24.49 14.04
CA PRO A 19 3.75 23.23 14.63
C PRO A 19 3.99 22.26 13.48
N PHE A 20 5.13 21.56 13.49
CA PHE A 20 5.40 20.53 12.50
C PHE A 20 4.35 19.45 12.72
N VAL A 21 3.19 19.58 12.06
CA VAL A 21 2.14 18.57 12.10
C VAL A 21 2.64 17.40 11.29
N PHE A 22 2.88 16.27 11.93
CA PHE A 22 3.31 15.04 11.27
C PHE A 22 2.31 13.92 11.49
N VAL A 23 2.40 12.90 10.64
CA VAL A 23 1.55 11.71 10.73
C VAL A 23 2.20 10.73 11.70
N ASP A 24 1.49 10.36 12.76
CA ASP A 24 1.95 9.40 13.79
C ASP A 24 1.23 8.05 13.71
N TYR A 25 0.21 7.94 12.86
CA TYR A 25 -0.40 6.68 12.52
C TYR A 25 -1.08 6.78 11.17
N LEU A 26 -0.96 5.73 10.35
CA LEU A 26 -1.63 5.67 9.07
C LEU A 26 -2.09 4.25 8.77
N SER A 27 -3.38 4.09 8.47
CA SER A 27 -3.90 2.81 7.98
C SER A 27 -4.93 2.98 6.88
N TRP A 28 -4.96 2.02 5.96
CA TRP A 28 -5.84 2.03 4.79
C TRP A 28 -6.01 0.62 4.23
N THR A 29 -6.96 0.48 3.32
CA THR A 29 -7.25 -0.77 2.62
C THR A 29 -7.31 -0.52 1.13
N ILE A 30 -6.72 -1.42 0.33
CA ILE A 30 -6.88 -1.45 -1.13
C ILE A 30 -7.46 -2.79 -1.57
N PRO A 31 -8.19 -2.87 -2.70
CA PRO A 31 -8.43 -4.15 -3.35
C PRO A 31 -7.08 -4.80 -3.70
N TYR A 32 -6.82 -6.03 -3.27
CA TYR A 32 -5.53 -6.67 -3.56
C TYR A 32 -5.27 -6.75 -5.08
N SER A 33 -6.33 -6.95 -5.86
CA SER A 33 -6.29 -6.97 -7.31
C SER A 33 -5.84 -5.66 -7.97
N SER A 34 -5.90 -4.51 -7.28
CA SER A 34 -5.51 -3.21 -7.84
C SER A 34 -4.00 -3.08 -8.06
N LEU A 35 -3.17 -3.87 -7.35
CA LEU A 35 -1.71 -3.95 -7.58
C LEU A 35 -1.33 -4.36 -9.02
N ARG A 36 -2.27 -4.93 -9.79
CA ARG A 36 -2.10 -5.13 -11.24
C ARG A 36 -1.77 -3.82 -11.97
N HIS A 37 -2.23 -2.69 -11.45
CA HIS A 37 -2.02 -1.35 -12.00
C HIS A 37 -0.73 -0.69 -11.55
N ALA A 38 0.02 -1.28 -10.60
CA ALA A 38 1.22 -0.65 -10.04
C ALA A 38 2.29 -0.29 -11.09
N HIS A 39 2.32 -1.01 -12.21
CA HIS A 39 3.23 -0.71 -13.32
C HIS A 39 2.89 0.58 -14.09
N LYS A 40 1.70 1.15 -13.90
CA LYS A 40 1.27 2.37 -14.58
C LYS A 40 1.88 3.65 -13.97
N SER A 41 2.53 3.54 -12.82
CA SER A 41 3.23 4.67 -12.18
C SER A 41 4.42 5.17 -12.95
N ASP A 42 5.04 4.29 -13.72
CA ASP A 42 6.14 4.59 -14.61
C ASP A 42 6.19 3.46 -15.62
N LEU A 43 5.80 3.76 -16.87
CA LEU A 43 5.71 2.81 -17.98
C LEU A 43 7.06 2.11 -18.28
N SER A 44 8.16 2.57 -17.68
CA SER A 44 9.51 2.05 -17.86
C SER A 44 10.03 1.17 -16.71
N SER A 45 9.31 1.04 -15.59
CA SER A 45 9.89 0.44 -14.39
C SER A 45 9.85 -1.10 -14.41
N ALA A 46 10.99 -1.71 -14.77
CA ALA A 46 11.23 -3.16 -14.78
C ALA A 46 11.16 -3.81 -13.39
N ILE A 47 10.92 -3.03 -12.32
CA ILE A 47 10.85 -3.52 -10.93
C ILE A 47 9.55 -4.28 -10.65
N TRP A 48 8.49 -4.06 -11.44
CA TRP A 48 7.19 -4.69 -11.21
C TRP A 48 7.09 -6.04 -11.89
N ALA A 49 6.78 -7.08 -11.13
CA ALA A 49 6.57 -8.43 -11.67
C ALA A 49 5.56 -8.43 -12.83
N PRO A 50 5.87 -9.06 -13.98
CA PRO A 50 4.95 -9.07 -15.12
C PRO A 50 3.68 -9.84 -14.78
N ILE A 51 2.53 -9.30 -15.20
CA ILE A 51 1.25 -10.00 -15.04
C ILE A 51 1.18 -11.16 -16.04
N PRO A 52 0.85 -12.39 -15.61
CA PRO A 52 0.75 -13.53 -16.51
C PRO A 52 -0.34 -13.31 -17.57
N LYS A 53 -0.11 -13.85 -18.77
CA LYS A 53 -1.09 -13.81 -19.86
C LYS A 53 -2.08 -14.98 -19.71
N PRO A 54 -3.38 -14.79 -20.03
CA PRO A 54 -4.41 -15.83 -19.91
C PRO A 54 -4.30 -16.87 -21.04
N ASN A 55 -3.24 -17.67 -21.02
CA ASN A 55 -2.94 -18.70 -22.02
C ASN A 55 -3.99 -19.83 -22.09
N TYR A 56 -4.79 -20.03 -21.04
CA TYR A 56 -5.91 -20.98 -21.02
C TYR A 56 -6.96 -20.72 -22.11
N ARG A 57 -6.99 -19.52 -22.71
CA ARG A 57 -7.86 -19.20 -23.86
C ARG A 57 -7.47 -19.95 -25.14
N MET A 58 -6.24 -20.44 -25.22
CA MET A 58 -5.70 -21.20 -26.36
C MET A 58 -5.87 -22.72 -26.19
N ALA A 59 -6.47 -23.18 -25.10
CA ALA A 59 -6.66 -24.59 -24.82
C ALA A 59 -7.60 -25.25 -25.83
N LYS A 60 -7.24 -26.45 -26.29
CA LYS A 60 -8.05 -27.21 -27.27
C LYS A 60 -9.04 -28.17 -26.61
N THR A 61 -8.76 -28.62 -25.39
CA THR A 61 -9.64 -29.53 -24.64
C THR A 61 -10.04 -28.94 -23.27
N PRO A 62 -11.16 -29.38 -22.68
CA PRO A 62 -11.58 -28.96 -21.35
C PRO A 62 -10.55 -29.25 -20.25
N GLU A 63 -9.93 -30.43 -20.27
CA GLU A 63 -8.95 -30.86 -19.26
C GLU A 63 -7.67 -30.02 -19.35
N GLN A 64 -7.23 -29.72 -20.58
CA GLN A 64 -6.11 -28.82 -20.81
C GLN A 64 -6.42 -27.41 -20.32
N LYS A 65 -7.66 -26.93 -20.55
CA LYS A 65 -8.11 -25.60 -20.11
C LYS A 65 -8.08 -25.49 -18.59
N GLU A 66 -8.57 -26.50 -17.88
CA GLU A 66 -8.56 -26.52 -16.41
C GLU A 66 -7.15 -26.43 -15.84
N LYS A 67 -6.23 -27.27 -16.32
CA LYS A 67 -4.80 -27.21 -15.92
C LYS A 67 -4.17 -25.85 -16.19
N LEU A 68 -4.49 -25.22 -17.32
CA LEU A 68 -3.97 -23.88 -17.66
C LEU A 68 -4.60 -22.78 -16.78
N ILE A 69 -5.85 -22.93 -16.37
CA ILE A 69 -6.50 -22.01 -15.42
C ILE A 69 -5.82 -22.09 -14.06
N GLU A 70 -5.56 -23.29 -13.55
CA GLU A 70 -4.86 -23.47 -12.27
C GLU A 70 -3.46 -22.87 -12.30
N ARG A 71 -2.70 -23.16 -13.37
CA ARG A 71 -1.37 -22.58 -13.57
C ARG A 71 -1.42 -21.06 -13.64
N TYR A 72 -2.40 -20.51 -14.36
CA TYR A 72 -2.59 -19.06 -14.44
C TYR A 72 -2.87 -18.44 -13.07
N LYS A 73 -3.74 -19.05 -12.26
CA LYS A 73 -4.04 -18.60 -10.89
C LYS A 73 -2.78 -18.60 -10.00
N GLN A 74 -1.97 -19.66 -10.06
CA GLN A 74 -0.72 -19.76 -9.32
C GLN A 74 0.26 -18.64 -9.73
N GLN A 75 0.48 -18.46 -11.03
CA GLN A 75 1.34 -17.41 -11.55
C GLN A 75 0.83 -16.00 -11.19
N TRP A 76 -0.48 -15.80 -11.20
CA TRP A 76 -1.10 -14.54 -10.82
C TRP A 76 -0.82 -14.24 -9.34
N ASN A 77 -1.03 -15.21 -8.46
CA ASN A 77 -0.79 -15.03 -7.03
C ASN A 77 0.68 -14.69 -6.74
N VAL A 78 1.63 -15.37 -7.39
CA VAL A 78 3.07 -15.05 -7.26
C VAL A 78 3.35 -13.62 -7.71
N ALA A 79 2.92 -13.24 -8.91
CA ALA A 79 3.15 -11.89 -9.43
C ALA A 79 2.51 -10.79 -8.58
N MET A 80 1.33 -11.03 -8.01
CA MET A 80 0.66 -10.07 -7.14
C MET A 80 1.35 -9.94 -5.77
N MET A 81 1.89 -11.04 -5.24
CA MET A 81 2.69 -11.03 -4.02
C MET A 81 4.00 -10.26 -4.20
N GLU A 82 4.73 -10.52 -5.29
CA GLU A 82 5.94 -9.76 -5.63
C GLU A 82 5.64 -8.26 -5.81
N ARG A 83 4.51 -7.91 -6.45
CA ARG A 83 4.07 -6.51 -6.56
C ARG A 83 3.75 -5.88 -5.22
N LEU A 84 3.15 -6.61 -4.29
CA LEU A 84 2.89 -6.12 -2.93
C LEU A 84 4.21 -5.85 -2.19
N GLU A 85 5.17 -6.75 -2.29
CA GLU A 85 6.51 -6.57 -1.69
C GLU A 85 7.24 -5.37 -2.28
N VAL A 86 7.21 -5.22 -3.62
CA VAL A 86 7.80 -4.07 -4.30
C VAL A 86 7.09 -2.78 -3.93
N PHE A 87 5.77 -2.77 -3.76
CA PHE A 87 5.04 -1.61 -3.27
C PHE A 87 5.52 -1.21 -1.86
N CYS A 88 5.57 -2.15 -0.92
CA CYS A 88 6.09 -1.88 0.42
C CYS A 88 7.52 -1.32 0.38
N LEU A 89 8.42 -1.95 -0.39
CA LEU A 89 9.83 -1.58 -0.40
C LEU A 89 10.11 -0.28 -1.15
N HIS A 90 9.59 -0.14 -2.37
CA HIS A 90 9.93 0.97 -3.26
C HIS A 90 9.03 2.18 -3.08
N VAL A 91 7.76 1.99 -2.70
CA VAL A 91 6.83 3.10 -2.49
C VAL A 91 6.82 3.55 -1.03
N LEU A 92 6.71 2.61 -0.09
CA LEU A 92 6.63 2.94 1.33
C LEU A 92 8.02 3.03 2.01
N GLY A 93 9.07 2.45 1.40
CA GLY A 93 10.39 2.38 2.04
C GLY A 93 10.45 1.36 3.18
N LEU A 94 9.52 0.39 3.21
CA LEU A 94 9.38 -0.60 4.29
C LEU A 94 9.54 -2.02 3.75
N ARG A 95 10.14 -2.92 4.55
CA ARG A 95 10.28 -4.34 4.20
C ARG A 95 9.17 -5.15 4.85
N MET A 96 8.67 -6.14 4.12
CA MET A 96 7.79 -7.15 4.69
C MET A 96 8.61 -8.25 5.36
N SER A 97 8.14 -8.76 6.50
CA SER A 97 8.59 -10.03 7.07
C SER A 97 7.97 -11.21 6.33
N PRO A 98 8.41 -12.45 6.59
CA PRO A 98 7.60 -13.61 6.28
C PRO A 98 6.18 -13.50 6.87
N TRP A 99 5.21 -14.10 6.18
CA TRP A 99 3.84 -14.24 6.66
C TRP A 99 3.81 -15.07 7.95
N ARG A 100 2.91 -14.70 8.85
CA ARG A 100 2.88 -15.24 10.21
C ARG A 100 2.00 -16.47 10.35
N GLY A 101 1.15 -16.78 9.38
CA GLY A 101 0.07 -17.74 9.53
C GLY A 101 -0.97 -17.26 10.56
N LYS A 102 -1.08 -15.94 10.78
CA LYS A 102 -1.96 -15.34 11.78
C LYS A 102 -2.67 -14.12 11.21
N GLY A 103 -3.99 -14.19 11.19
CA GLY A 103 -4.85 -13.09 10.77
C GLY A 103 -4.78 -11.84 11.63
N LEU A 104 -5.36 -10.76 11.11
CA LEU A 104 -5.47 -9.44 11.75
C LEU A 104 -6.78 -8.79 11.29
N TYR A 105 -7.62 -8.26 12.18
CA TYR A 105 -8.87 -7.56 11.83
C TYR A 105 -9.79 -8.29 10.81
N GLY A 106 -9.91 -9.62 10.93
CA GLY A 106 -10.73 -10.43 10.01
C GLY A 106 -10.06 -10.78 8.68
N TYR A 107 -8.81 -10.36 8.45
CA TYR A 107 -7.95 -10.90 7.41
C TYR A 107 -7.41 -12.27 7.83
N GLU A 108 -7.13 -13.14 6.85
CA GLU A 108 -6.72 -14.52 7.09
C GLU A 108 -5.26 -14.62 7.56
N ASP A 109 -4.37 -13.78 7.02
CA ASP A 109 -2.95 -13.74 7.40
C ASP A 109 -2.42 -12.30 7.50
N SER A 110 -1.29 -12.14 8.18
CA SER A 110 -0.57 -10.88 8.33
C SER A 110 0.94 -11.07 8.35
N CYS A 111 1.68 -10.06 7.94
CA CYS A 111 3.12 -9.97 8.12
C CYS A 111 3.49 -8.63 8.76
N HIS A 112 4.66 -8.59 9.38
CA HIS A 112 5.18 -7.35 9.94
C HIS A 112 5.75 -6.47 8.82
N LEU A 113 5.63 -5.15 9.00
CA LEU A 113 6.42 -4.16 8.30
C LEU A 113 7.61 -3.78 9.16
N MET A 114 8.77 -3.69 8.53
CA MET A 114 10.04 -3.33 9.15
C MET A 114 10.70 -2.20 8.38
N THR A 115 11.58 -1.44 9.03
CA THR A 115 12.34 -0.41 8.32
C THR A 115 13.30 -1.05 7.30
N LYS A 116 13.69 -0.29 6.27
CA LYS A 116 14.52 -0.81 5.17
C LYS A 116 15.87 -1.38 5.63
N HIS A 117 16.48 -0.76 6.64
CA HIS A 117 17.84 -1.09 7.09
C HIS A 117 17.89 -1.70 8.50
N SER A 118 16.74 -1.99 9.11
CA SER A 118 16.67 -2.65 10.42
C SER A 118 15.53 -3.66 10.47
N ASN A 119 15.55 -4.57 11.44
CA ASN A 119 14.43 -5.49 11.71
C ASN A 119 13.42 -4.90 12.73
N LYS A 120 13.44 -3.58 12.94
CA LYS A 120 12.51 -2.93 13.86
C LYS A 120 11.10 -2.93 13.26
N HIS A 121 10.16 -3.49 14.02
CA HIS A 121 8.73 -3.46 13.70
C HIS A 121 8.21 -2.04 13.62
N VAL A 122 7.39 -1.76 12.60
CA VAL A 122 6.74 -0.46 12.41
C VAL A 122 5.29 -0.56 11.91
N GLY A 123 4.71 -1.76 11.87
CA GLY A 123 3.34 -1.95 11.42
C GLY A 123 3.06 -3.32 10.82
N PHE A 124 1.93 -3.43 10.12
CA PHE A 124 1.45 -4.68 9.55
C PHE A 124 0.94 -4.50 8.12
N VAL A 125 1.06 -5.57 7.34
CA VAL A 125 0.22 -5.83 6.16
C VAL A 125 -0.63 -7.06 6.45
N ALA A 126 -1.90 -7.04 6.08
CA ALA A 126 -2.81 -8.17 6.23
C ALA A 126 -3.56 -8.47 4.93
N LEU A 127 -3.73 -9.76 4.62
CA LEU A 127 -4.27 -10.26 3.35
C LEU A 127 -5.15 -11.49 3.58
N GLY A 128 -6.05 -11.74 2.63
CA GLY A 128 -7.03 -12.85 2.68
C GLY A 128 -8.30 -12.44 3.43
N GLY A 129 -9.42 -13.10 3.15
CA GLY A 129 -10.73 -12.64 3.64
C GLY A 129 -11.11 -11.24 3.12
N ASN A 130 -11.97 -10.53 3.85
CA ASN A 130 -12.34 -9.12 3.62
C ASN A 130 -12.54 -8.72 2.13
N ARG A 131 -13.25 -9.56 1.37
CA ARG A 131 -13.56 -9.38 -0.06
C ARG A 131 -12.32 -9.22 -0.97
N GLY A 132 -11.22 -9.89 -0.64
CA GLY A 132 -10.00 -9.87 -1.44
C GLY A 132 -9.26 -8.54 -1.39
N THR A 133 -9.30 -7.87 -0.24
CA THR A 133 -8.55 -6.63 0.01
C THR A 133 -7.23 -6.90 0.71
N CYS A 134 -6.36 -5.90 0.74
CA CYS A 134 -5.11 -5.86 1.47
C CYS A 134 -5.13 -4.65 2.41
N TYR A 135 -4.89 -4.86 3.69
CA TYR A 135 -4.86 -3.80 4.71
C TYR A 135 -3.43 -3.46 5.12
N PHE A 136 -3.18 -2.17 5.26
CA PHE A 136 -1.91 -1.62 5.70
C PHE A 136 -2.12 -0.85 6.99
N GLN A 137 -1.24 -1.05 7.95
CA GLN A 137 -1.16 -0.30 9.18
C GLN A 137 0.28 0.08 9.44
N ILE A 138 0.52 1.37 9.64
CA ILE A 138 1.83 1.95 9.88
C ILE A 138 1.76 2.76 11.17
N GLU A 139 2.61 2.38 12.13
CA GLU A 139 2.75 3.03 13.43
C GLU A 139 3.67 4.26 13.32
N GLY A 140 3.75 5.10 14.35
CA GLY A 140 4.42 6.41 14.30
C GLY A 140 5.83 6.40 13.73
N LEU A 141 6.68 5.51 14.22
CA LEU A 141 8.03 5.37 13.66
C LEU A 141 8.03 4.96 12.19
N GLY A 142 7.09 4.12 11.78
CA GLY A 142 6.91 3.75 10.38
C GLY A 142 6.49 4.93 9.53
N CYS A 143 5.57 5.76 10.03
CA CYS A 143 5.11 6.96 9.33
C CYS A 143 6.28 7.91 9.10
N LYS A 144 7.12 8.15 10.11
CA LYS A 144 8.36 8.93 9.96
C LYS A 144 9.22 8.40 8.80
N HIS A 145 9.51 7.10 8.77
CA HIS A 145 10.31 6.51 7.69
C HIS A 145 9.64 6.57 6.31
N VAL A 146 8.32 6.41 6.23
CA VAL A 146 7.56 6.56 4.98
C VAL A 146 7.71 7.99 4.46
N PHE A 147 7.52 8.99 5.31
CA PHE A 147 7.57 10.40 4.90
C PHE A 147 9.00 10.95 4.71
N GLU A 148 10.02 10.25 5.21
CA GLU A 148 11.44 10.45 4.83
C GLU A 148 11.74 9.85 3.44
N HIS A 149 11.09 8.75 3.06
CA HIS A 149 11.31 8.04 1.79
C HIS A 149 10.46 8.57 0.62
N THR A 150 9.23 9.01 0.90
CA THR A 150 8.28 9.55 -0.09
C THR A 150 7.53 10.75 0.47
N SER A 151 6.88 11.54 -0.39
CA SER A 151 6.05 12.66 0.05
C SER A 151 4.59 12.25 0.21
N ALA A 152 3.82 13.01 1.01
CA ALA A 152 2.37 12.80 1.13
C ALA A 152 1.64 12.88 -0.22
N PHE A 153 2.07 13.80 -1.09
CA PHE A 153 1.54 13.90 -2.45
C PHE A 153 1.79 12.63 -3.27
N ARG A 154 3.01 12.10 -3.25
CA ARG A 154 3.34 10.85 -3.96
C ARG A 154 2.61 9.66 -3.38
N LEU A 155 2.53 9.56 -2.05
CA LEU A 155 1.78 8.49 -1.39
C LEU A 155 0.30 8.55 -1.76
N HIS A 156 -0.33 9.73 -1.69
CA HIS A 156 -1.72 9.92 -2.11
C HIS A 156 -1.96 9.48 -3.56
N TRP A 157 -1.08 9.88 -4.49
CA TRP A 157 -1.15 9.46 -5.89
C TRP A 157 -1.12 7.93 -6.04
N TRP A 158 -0.26 7.24 -5.27
CA TRP A 158 -0.19 5.79 -5.25
C TRP A 158 -1.45 5.13 -4.69
N LEU A 159 -2.01 5.70 -3.63
CA LEU A 159 -3.25 5.21 -3.03
C LEU A 159 -4.41 5.34 -4.04
N ASP A 160 -4.50 6.47 -4.74
CA ASP A 160 -5.50 6.70 -5.81
C ASP A 160 -5.34 5.68 -6.96
N LEU A 161 -4.11 5.47 -7.45
CA LEU A 161 -3.82 4.44 -8.49
C LEU A 161 -4.29 3.04 -8.07
N LEU A 162 -4.22 2.73 -6.78
CA LEU A 162 -4.55 1.42 -6.21
C LEU A 162 -6.00 1.33 -5.73
N ASP A 163 -6.87 2.22 -6.20
CA ASP A 163 -8.30 2.27 -5.88
C ASP A 163 -8.57 2.43 -4.35
N CYS A 164 -7.68 3.13 -3.64
CA CYS A 164 -7.85 3.46 -2.23
C CYS A 164 -8.77 4.66 -2.06
N ASN A 165 -10.05 4.42 -1.79
CA ASN A 165 -11.05 5.49 -1.67
C ASN A 165 -11.16 6.10 -0.27
N ARG A 166 -10.51 5.49 0.74
CA ARG A 166 -10.63 5.91 2.14
C ARG A 166 -9.44 5.45 2.99
N LEU A 167 -8.96 6.33 3.86
CA LEU A 167 -8.07 5.97 4.97
C LEU A 167 -8.91 5.42 6.14
N SER A 168 -8.47 4.29 6.70
CA SER A 168 -9.10 3.66 7.84
C SER A 168 -8.79 4.42 9.14
N ARG A 169 -7.57 4.95 9.27
CA ARG A 169 -7.13 5.81 10.37
C ARG A 169 -5.99 6.71 9.92
N ILE A 170 -5.99 7.95 10.41
CA ILE A 170 -4.86 8.86 10.34
C ILE A 170 -4.79 9.61 11.67
N ASP A 171 -3.63 9.58 12.30
CA ASP A 171 -3.36 10.35 13.52
C ASP A 171 -2.34 11.43 13.17
N LEU A 172 -2.64 12.67 13.54
CA LEU A 172 -1.78 13.82 13.36
C LEU A 172 -1.25 14.26 14.73
N ALA A 173 0.05 14.51 14.80
CA ALA A 173 0.74 14.91 16.02
C ALA A 173 1.52 16.20 15.80
N VAL A 174 1.80 16.87 16.91
CA VAL A 174 2.59 18.10 17.01
C VAL A 174 3.52 17.91 18.19
N ASP A 175 4.81 18.12 17.99
CA ASP A 175 5.76 18.20 19.09
C ASP A 175 5.80 19.65 19.61
N ASP A 176 5.57 19.81 20.91
CA ASP A 176 5.68 21.08 21.65
C ASP A 176 6.77 20.89 22.71
N PHE A 177 7.91 21.58 22.55
CA PHE A 177 9.18 21.33 23.26
C PHE A 177 9.45 22.30 24.40
#